data_AF-A0A653NGP5-F1
#
_entry.id   AF-A0A653NGP5-F1
#
_cell.length_a   1.000
_cell.length_b   1.000
_cell.length_c   1.000
_cell.angle_alpha   90.00
_cell.angle_beta   90.00
_cell.angle_gamma   90.00
#
_symmetry.space_group_name_H-M   'P 1'
#
loop_
_entity.id
_entity.type
_entity.pdbx_description
1 polymer ?
#
loop_
_entity_poly.entity_id
_entity_poly.type
_entity_poly.pdbx_seq_one_letter_code
_entity_poly.pdbx_strand_id
1 'polypeptide(L)' 'MNGTGWDGTFNSKDLPSTDYWFTVEYQENQQNKVFKAHFTLKR' A
#
# COMPACT_ATOMS: atom_id res chain seq x y z
N MET A 1 -19.48 -1.82 -5.40
CA MET A 1 -18.58 -1.37 -4.31
C MET A 1 -17.25 -1.05 -4.95
N ASN A 2 -17.10 0.13 -5.53
CA ASN A 2 -15.82 0.54 -6.13
C ASN A 2 -15.00 1.16 -5.02
N GLY A 3 -14.26 0.32 -4.29
CA GLY A 3 -13.20 0.83 -3.42
C GLY A 3 -12.27 1.65 -4.31
N THR A 4 -12.01 2.89 -3.93
CA THR A 4 -10.95 3.74 -4.48
C THR A 4 -9.61 3.09 -4.16
N GLY A 5 -9.34 1.97 -4.81
CA GLY A 5 -8.05 1.31 -4.82
C GLY A 5 -7.06 2.17 -5.58
N TRP A 6 -5.80 1.90 -5.35
CA TRP A 6 -4.72 2.51 -6.11
C TRP A 6 -4.83 2.10 -7.59
N ASP A 7 -4.77 3.06 -8.51
CA ASP A 7 -4.96 2.89 -9.96
C ASP A 7 -3.69 2.44 -10.69
N GLY A 8 -2.60 2.17 -9.95
CA GLY A 8 -1.31 1.76 -10.49
C GLY A 8 -0.39 2.93 -10.85
N THR A 9 -0.78 4.18 -10.53
CA THR A 9 0.04 5.37 -10.81
C THR A 9 0.67 5.96 -9.56
N PHE A 10 1.97 6.27 -9.59
CA PHE A 10 2.64 6.99 -8.50
C PHE A 10 3.32 8.23 -9.05
N ASN A 11 3.00 9.40 -8.49
CA ASN A 11 3.46 10.70 -9.00
C ASN A 11 3.24 10.86 -10.52
N SER A 12 2.05 10.48 -10.99
CA SER A 12 1.64 10.52 -12.41
C SER A 12 2.46 9.60 -13.34
N LYS A 13 3.18 8.62 -12.80
CA LYS A 13 3.92 7.62 -13.57
C LYS A 13 3.32 6.23 -13.34
N ASP A 14 3.18 5.47 -14.41
CA ASP A 14 2.82 4.06 -14.36
C ASP A 14 3.90 3.28 -13.61
N LEU A 15 3.48 2.53 -12.60
CA LEU A 15 4.38 1.64 -11.89
C LEU A 15 4.38 0.23 -12.54
N PRO A 16 5.52 -0.47 -12.49
CA PRO A 16 5.64 -1.79 -13.12
C PRO A 16 4.73 -2.84 -12.44
N SER A 17 4.37 -3.89 -13.17
CA SER A 17 3.57 -5.00 -12.64
C SER A 17 4.45 -5.90 -11.75
N THR A 18 4.68 -5.47 -10.51
CA THR A 18 5.57 -6.13 -9.54
C THR A 18 4.95 -6.16 -8.15
N ASP A 19 5.67 -6.75 -7.19
CA ASP A 19 5.30 -6.72 -5.76
C ASP A 19 5.68 -5.39 -5.11
N TYR A 20 4.73 -4.82 -4.35
CA TYR A 20 4.87 -3.57 -3.61
C TYR A 20 4.68 -3.83 -2.13
N TRP A 21 5.65 -3.40 -1.33
CA TRP A 21 5.63 -3.52 0.12
C TRP A 21 5.29 -2.18 0.74
N PHE A 22 4.48 -2.19 1.80
CA PHE A 22 4.19 -1.00 2.59
C PHE A 22 4.27 -1.29 4.08
N THR A 23 4.59 -0.24 4.84
CA THR A 23 4.64 -0.26 6.29
C THR A 23 3.76 0.86 6.82
N VAL A 24 2.91 0.55 7.80
CA VAL A 24 2.10 1.52 8.53
C VAL A 24 2.60 1.54 9.96
N GLU A 25 3.11 2.70 10.37
CA GLU A 25 3.39 2.99 11.78
C GLU A 25 2.16 3.67 12.36
N TYR A 26 1.60 3.10 13.43
CA TYR A 26 0.40 3.63 14.07
C TYR A 26 0.44 3.40 15.58
N GLN A 27 -0.30 4.20 16.32
CA GLN A 27 -0.42 4.06 17.77
C GLN A 27 -1.76 3.42 18.12
N GLU A 28 -1.73 2.32 18.88
CA GLU A 28 -2.93 1.63 19.35
C GLU A 28 -2.83 1.45 20.86
N ASN A 29 -3.81 1.96 21.61
CA ASN A 29 -3.83 1.92 23.08
C ASN A 29 -2.53 2.45 23.70
N GLN A 30 -2.07 3.61 23.22
CA GLN A 30 -0.83 4.27 23.62
C GLN A 30 0.47 3.50 23.32
N GLN A 31 0.40 2.36 22.62
CA GLN A 31 1.57 1.61 22.17
C GLN A 31 1.82 1.84 20.69
N ASN A 32 3.08 2.06 20.33
CA ASN A 32 3.49 2.16 18.93
C ASN A 32 3.51 0.75 18.31
N LYS A 33 2.84 0.60 17.17
CA LYS A 33 2.76 -0.63 16.40
C LYS A 33 3.20 -0.37 14.97
N VAL A 34 3.71 -1.43 14.36
CA VAL A 34 4.15 -1.44 12.98
C VAL A 34 3.44 -2.57 12.27
N PHE A 35 2.63 -2.22 11.27
CA PHE A 35 2.01 -3.19 10.38
C PHE A 35 2.79 -3.21 9.06
N LYS A 36 3.21 -4.39 8.62
CA LYS A 36 3.93 -4.60 7.36
C LYS A 36 3.11 -5.53 6.48
N ALA A 37 2.89 -5.13 5.24
CA ALA A 37 2.18 -5.95 4.25
C ALA A 37 2.69 -5.65 2.84
N HIS A 38 2.22 -6.43 1.87
CA HIS A 38 2.50 -6.22 0.46
C HIS A 38 1.27 -6.51 -0.38
N PHE A 39 1.29 -5.98 -1.60
CA PHE A 39 0.33 -6.31 -2.64
C PHE A 39 1.06 -6.40 -3.98
N THR A 40 0.57 -7.23 -4.88
CA THR A 40 1.15 -7.37 -6.23
C THR A 40 0.28 -6.59 -7.21
N LEU A 41 0.90 -5.71 -8.01
CA LEU A 41 0.22 -5.14 -9.17
C LEU A 41 0.27 -6.18 -10.29
N LYS A 42 -0.88 -6.76 -10.64
CA LYS A 42 -1.03 -7.64 -11.81
C LYS A 42 -1.75 -6.88 -12.91
N ARG A 43 -1.27 -7.01 -14.15
CA ARG A 43 -1.85 -6.40 -15.35
C ARG A 43 -2.53 -7.44 -16.23
#